data_AF-A0A101XKA2-F1
#
_entry.id   AF-A0A101XKA2-F1
#
_cell.length_a   1.000
_cell.length_b   1.000
_cell.length_c   1.000
_cell.angle_alpha   90.00
_cell.angle_beta   90.00
_cell.angle_gamma   90.00
#
_symmetry.space_group_name_H-M   'P 1'
#
loop_
_entity.id
_entity.type
_entity.pdbx_description
1 polymer ?
#
loop_
_entity_poly.entity_id
_entity_poly.type
_entity_poly.pdbx_seq_one_letter_code
_entity_poly.pdbx_strand_id
1 'polypeptide(L)'
;MVGIRRIIDLSVPIRTYMPVWPTNPLPDVKPVGILSRDGYNVESIQMVTHTGTHVDAPYHMLESPITVDQLDLNRLIGYGYVVRPKFNGVEITKDDLNRIWRPEYDGNIVLIETGWWKKRAFTKGIPV
;
A
#
# COMPACT_ATOMS: atom_id res chain seq x y z
N MET A 1 -15.33 -11.55 -23.41
CA MET A 1 -13.92 -11.11 -23.18
C MET A 1 -13.99 -9.74 -22.51
N VAL A 2 -13.43 -9.60 -21.31
CA VAL A 2 -13.38 -8.29 -20.63
C VAL A 2 -12.26 -7.48 -21.26
N GLY A 3 -12.59 -6.38 -21.94
CA GLY A 3 -11.59 -5.49 -22.51
C GLY A 3 -11.06 -4.52 -21.46
N ILE A 4 -9.75 -4.51 -21.22
CA ILE A 4 -9.12 -3.53 -20.34
C ILE A 4 -9.13 -2.17 -21.07
N ARG A 5 -9.91 -1.22 -20.54
CA ARG A 5 -9.98 0.14 -21.10
C ARG A 5 -8.87 1.06 -20.59
N ARG A 6 -8.41 0.83 -19.36
CA ARG A 6 -7.39 1.65 -18.69
C ARG A 6 -6.72 0.84 -17.58
N ILE A 7 -5.44 1.11 -17.37
CA ILE A 7 -4.67 0.68 -16.20
C ILE A 7 -4.35 1.94 -15.39
N ILE A 8 -4.57 1.89 -14.08
CA ILE A 8 -4.28 2.99 -13.15
C ILE A 8 -3.28 2.46 -12.13
N ASP A 9 -2.13 3.11 -12.02
CA ASP A 9 -1.16 2.81 -10.97
C ASP A 9 -1.58 3.49 -9.66
N LEU A 10 -1.69 2.70 -8.59
CA LEU A 10 -2.03 3.16 -7.24
C LEU A 10 -0.82 3.13 -6.30
N SER A 11 0.38 2.86 -6.84
CA SER A 11 1.62 2.72 -6.09
C SER A 11 2.26 4.08 -5.84
N VAL A 12 2.99 4.18 -4.72
CA VAL A 12 3.89 5.32 -4.47
C VAL A 12 5.32 4.94 -4.85
N PRO A 13 6.12 5.88 -5.39
CA PRO A 13 7.52 5.60 -5.70
C PRO A 13 8.33 5.37 -4.41
N ILE A 14 9.22 4.39 -4.46
CA ILE A 14 10.20 4.15 -3.40
C ILE A 14 11.41 5.04 -3.63
N ARG A 15 11.82 5.78 -2.60
CA ARG A 15 13.02 6.61 -2.62
C ARG A 15 13.54 6.85 -1.21
N THR A 16 14.84 7.07 -1.08
CA THR A 16 15.43 7.59 0.16
C THR A 16 14.71 8.88 0.56
N TYR A 17 14.42 9.03 1.87
CA TYR A 17 13.64 10.14 2.44
C TYR A 17 12.17 10.24 1.97
N MET A 18 11.55 9.15 1.51
CA MET A 18 10.09 9.09 1.42
C MET A 18 9.45 9.05 2.82
N PRO A 19 8.19 9.51 3.00
CA PRO A 19 7.46 9.30 4.24
C PRO A 19 7.39 7.81 4.59
N VAL A 20 7.77 7.48 5.83
CA VAL A 20 7.70 6.12 6.40
C VAL A 20 7.04 6.19 7.77
N TRP A 21 6.67 5.02 8.31
CA TRP A 21 6.26 4.91 9.70
C TRP A 21 7.38 5.46 10.63
N PRO A 22 7.07 6.28 11.66
CA PRO A 22 8.09 7.02 12.41
C PRO A 22 9.20 6.18 13.07
N THR A 23 8.94 4.91 13.38
CA THR A 23 9.91 4.00 14.01
C THR A 23 10.64 3.10 13.01
N ASN A 24 10.31 3.16 11.73
CA ASN A 24 10.97 2.34 10.70
C ASN A 24 12.24 3.05 10.20
N PRO A 25 13.29 2.29 9.84
CA PRO A 25 14.41 2.87 9.12
C PRO A 25 13.93 3.41 7.76
N LEU A 26 14.59 4.46 7.28
CA LEU A 26 14.35 4.96 5.92
C LEU A 26 14.82 3.90 4.90
N PRO A 27 14.12 3.75 3.75
CA PRO A 27 14.67 2.99 2.65
C PRO A 27 15.98 3.64 2.18
N ASP A 28 16.98 2.82 1.91
CA ASP A 28 18.28 3.22 1.33
C ASP A 28 18.32 2.74 -0.12
N VAL A 29 18.15 3.67 -1.04
CA VAL A 29 18.33 3.45 -2.48
C VAL A 29 19.60 4.18 -2.91
N LYS A 30 20.58 3.43 -3.43
CA LYS A 30 21.88 3.99 -3.81
C LYS A 30 22.45 3.34 -5.08
N PRO A 31 23.15 4.12 -5.93
CA PRO A 31 23.84 3.57 -7.08
C PRO A 31 24.99 2.67 -6.60
N VAL A 32 25.09 1.49 -7.20
CA VAL A 32 26.21 0.56 -7.05
C VAL A 32 27.07 0.57 -8.31
N GLY A 33 26.42 0.58 -9.48
CA GLY A 33 27.06 0.74 -10.78
C GLY A 33 26.60 2.02 -11.47
N ILE A 34 27.53 2.70 -12.13
CA ILE A 34 27.30 3.96 -12.84
C ILE A 34 27.74 3.77 -14.29
N LEU A 35 26.84 4.07 -15.24
CA LEU A 35 27.04 3.81 -16.68
C LEU A 35 28.39 4.30 -17.21
N SER A 36 28.81 5.51 -16.82
CA SER A 36 30.07 6.10 -17.28
C SER A 36 31.33 5.39 -16.76
N ARG A 37 31.24 4.72 -15.62
CA ARG A 37 32.36 4.00 -14.99
C ARG A 37 32.35 2.52 -15.35
N ASP A 38 31.16 1.90 -15.36
CA ASP A 38 31.00 0.44 -15.37
C ASP A 38 30.31 -0.11 -16.63
N GLY A 39 29.77 0.75 -17.50
CA GLY A 39 29.01 0.34 -18.69
C GLY A 39 27.55 -0.04 -18.42
N TYR A 40 27.07 0.10 -17.18
CA TYR A 40 25.66 -0.12 -16.79
C TYR A 40 25.29 0.73 -15.56
N ASN A 41 23.99 0.96 -15.37
CA ASN A 41 23.45 1.51 -14.13
C ASN A 41 22.84 0.37 -13.29
N VAL A 42 23.13 0.34 -12.01
CA VAL A 42 22.45 -0.54 -11.05
C VAL A 42 22.40 0.12 -9.69
N GLU A 43 21.30 -0.08 -8.97
CA GLU A 43 21.10 0.42 -7.62
C GLU A 43 20.92 -0.75 -6.66
N SER A 44 21.39 -0.60 -5.41
CA SER A 44 20.95 -1.44 -4.31
C SER A 44 19.80 -0.77 -3.60
N ILE A 45 18.83 -1.59 -3.15
CA ILE A 45 17.68 -1.15 -2.37
C ILE A 45 17.68 -1.94 -1.06
N GLN A 46 17.66 -1.22 0.07
CA GLN A 46 17.41 -1.78 1.39
C GLN A 46 16.16 -1.10 1.97
N MET A 47 15.17 -1.88 2.36
CA MET A 47 13.93 -1.37 2.94
C MET A 47 13.27 -2.43 3.83
N VAL A 48 12.28 -2.04 4.63
CA VAL A 48 11.43 -2.96 5.38
C VAL A 48 10.18 -3.32 4.55
N THR A 49 9.53 -4.44 4.87
CA THR A 49 8.38 -4.96 4.10
C THR A 49 7.16 -4.03 4.09
N HIS A 50 7.08 -3.09 5.05
CA HIS A 50 5.99 -2.11 5.17
C HIS A 50 6.37 -0.71 4.64
N THR A 51 7.32 -0.62 3.72
CA THR A 51 7.68 0.64 3.05
C THR A 51 6.77 0.91 1.84
N GLY A 52 6.16 2.09 1.79
CA GLY A 52 5.35 2.51 0.63
C GLY A 52 4.03 1.75 0.47
N THR A 53 3.59 1.54 -0.77
CA THR A 53 2.42 0.70 -1.08
C THR A 53 2.83 -0.76 -0.96
N HIS A 54 2.19 -1.52 -0.07
CA HIS A 54 2.58 -2.89 0.28
C HIS A 54 1.36 -3.76 0.61
N VAL A 55 1.60 -5.04 0.88
CA VAL A 55 0.61 -6.04 1.29
C VAL A 55 1.07 -6.68 2.60
N ASP A 56 0.14 -6.81 3.55
CA ASP A 56 0.38 -7.50 4.81
C ASP A 56 -0.03 -8.97 4.73
N ALA A 57 0.84 -9.85 5.22
CA ALA A 57 0.52 -11.25 5.44
C ALA A 57 0.05 -11.47 6.89
N PRO A 58 -0.73 -12.54 7.19
CA PRO A 58 -1.16 -12.86 8.56
C PRO A 58 -0.03 -12.88 9.59
N TYR A 59 1.16 -13.36 9.20
CA TYR A 59 2.37 -13.34 10.03
C TYR A 59 2.73 -11.96 10.61
N HIS A 60 2.30 -10.85 10.00
CA HIS A 60 2.61 -9.50 10.48
C HIS A 60 2.04 -9.22 11.88
N MET A 61 0.84 -9.72 12.18
CA MET A 61 0.08 -9.35 13.39
C MET A 61 -0.48 -10.56 14.17
N LEU A 62 -0.37 -11.77 13.62
CA LEU A 62 -0.89 -13.00 14.22
C LEU A 62 0.25 -13.99 14.44
N GLU A 63 0.13 -14.84 15.46
CA GLU A 63 0.94 -16.05 15.63
C GLU A 63 0.55 -17.10 14.58
N SER A 64 0.81 -16.78 13.31
CA SER A 64 0.46 -17.57 12.14
C SER A 64 1.72 -17.80 11.31
N PRO A 65 1.95 -19.01 10.78
CA PRO A 65 3.11 -19.27 9.93
C PRO A 65 2.96 -18.71 8.51
N ILE A 66 1.82 -18.10 8.17
CA ILE A 66 1.50 -17.68 6.79
C ILE A 66 2.25 -16.39 6.45
N THR A 67 3.39 -16.55 5.77
CA THR A 67 4.22 -15.46 5.24
C THR A 67 3.71 -14.96 3.88
N VAL A 68 4.26 -13.84 3.40
CA VAL A 68 3.77 -13.16 2.19
C VAL A 68 3.87 -14.01 0.91
N ASP A 69 4.90 -14.85 0.81
CA ASP A 69 5.15 -15.79 -0.28
C ASP A 69 4.14 -16.97 -0.31
N GLN A 70 3.38 -17.15 0.77
CA GLN A 70 2.36 -18.21 0.90
C GLN A 70 0.93 -17.69 0.66
N LEU A 71 0.77 -16.40 0.37
CA LEU A 71 -0.56 -15.84 0.06
C LEU A 71 -1.07 -16.38 -1.28
N ASP A 72 -2.33 -16.82 -1.29
CA ASP A 72 -3.03 -17.14 -2.53
C ASP A 72 -3.18 -15.89 -3.40
N LEU A 73 -2.58 -15.92 -4.60
CA LEU A 73 -2.62 -14.81 -5.56
C LEU A 73 -4.03 -14.46 -6.02
N ASN A 74 -5.00 -15.40 -5.95
CA ASN A 74 -6.40 -15.12 -6.26
C ASN A 74 -7.01 -14.10 -5.28
N ARG A 75 -6.41 -13.89 -4.11
CA ARG A 75 -6.82 -12.84 -3.17
C ARG A 75 -6.30 -11.46 -3.54
N LEU A 76 -5.30 -11.38 -4.43
CA LEU A 76 -4.64 -10.14 -4.85
C LEU A 76 -5.10 -9.68 -6.24
N ILE A 77 -5.84 -10.52 -6.96
CA ILE A 77 -6.32 -10.26 -8.31
C ILE A 77 -7.81 -10.57 -8.36
N GLY A 78 -8.63 -9.54 -8.59
CA GLY A 78 -10.08 -9.72 -8.65
C GLY A 78 -10.83 -8.45 -9.00
N TYR A 79 -12.15 -8.53 -8.96
CA TYR A 79 -12.98 -7.33 -9.04
C TYR A 79 -12.77 -6.46 -7.81
N GLY A 80 -12.65 -5.16 -8.05
CA GLY A 80 -12.37 -4.17 -7.01
C GLY A 80 -13.44 -3.07 -7.00
N TYR A 81 -13.89 -2.69 -5.82
CA TYR A 81 -14.81 -1.58 -5.61
C TYR A 81 -14.13 -0.46 -4.83
N VAL A 82 -14.24 0.77 -5.34
CA VAL A 82 -13.79 1.97 -4.61
C VAL A 82 -14.96 2.54 -3.84
N VAL A 83 -14.86 2.56 -2.51
CA VAL A 83 -15.90 3.08 -1.62
C VAL A 83 -15.43 4.34 -0.89
N ARG A 84 -16.37 5.23 -0.59
CA ARG A 84 -16.11 6.53 0.06
C ARG A 84 -17.08 6.76 1.21
N PRO A 85 -16.85 6.17 2.39
CA PRO A 85 -17.69 6.43 3.56
C PRO A 85 -17.56 7.88 4.00
N LYS A 86 -18.66 8.44 4.51
CA LYS A 86 -18.59 9.70 5.27
C LYS A 86 -18.20 9.36 6.70
N PHE A 87 -17.15 10.01 7.19
CA PHE A 87 -16.61 9.79 8.53
C PHE A 87 -16.08 11.12 9.09
N ASN A 88 -15.76 11.16 10.39
CA ASN A 88 -15.33 12.37 11.09
C ASN A 88 -13.87 12.81 10.79
N GLY A 89 -13.15 12.08 9.93
CA GLY A 89 -11.74 12.33 9.62
C GLY A 89 -10.73 11.61 10.51
N VAL A 90 -11.19 10.88 11.53
CA VAL A 90 -10.35 10.13 12.49
C VAL A 90 -10.50 8.63 12.31
N GLU A 91 -11.73 8.12 12.45
CA GLU A 91 -12.03 6.69 12.40
C GLU A 91 -13.18 6.44 11.43
N ILE A 92 -13.09 5.35 10.68
CA ILE A 92 -14.19 4.84 9.87
C ILE A 92 -14.86 3.72 10.67
N THR A 93 -16.07 3.99 11.14
CA THR A 93 -16.81 3.01 11.96
C THR A 93 -17.52 1.98 11.09
N LYS A 94 -17.99 0.90 11.72
CA LYS A 94 -18.87 -0.09 11.08
C LYS A 94 -20.12 0.57 10.48
N ASP A 95 -20.71 1.54 11.18
CA ASP A 95 -21.92 2.23 10.73
C ASP A 95 -21.67 3.11 9.50
N ASP A 96 -20.49 3.72 9.40
CA ASP A 96 -20.10 4.50 8.21
C ASP A 96 -20.00 3.62 6.96
N LEU A 97 -19.54 2.38 7.11
CA LEU A 97 -19.49 1.38 6.04
C LEU A 97 -20.87 0.81 5.73
N ASN A 98 -21.66 0.44 6.74
CA ASN A 98 -23.01 -0.13 6.57
C ASN A 98 -23.92 0.78 5.73
N ARG A 99 -23.80 2.10 5.87
CA ARG A 99 -24.59 3.09 5.10
C ARG A 99 -24.34 3.04 3.59
N ILE A 100 -23.20 2.53 3.15
CA ILE A 100 -22.81 2.50 1.74
C ILE A 100 -22.52 1.10 1.20
N TRP A 101 -22.55 0.09 2.08
CA TRP A 101 -22.24 -1.29 1.74
C TRP A 101 -23.28 -1.82 0.75
N ARG A 102 -22.81 -2.63 -0.19
CA ARG A 102 -23.67 -3.28 -1.17
C ARG A 102 -23.28 -4.76 -1.28
N PRO A 103 -24.24 -5.68 -1.51
CA PRO A 103 -23.97 -7.11 -1.58
C PRO A 103 -22.90 -7.49 -2.62
N GLU A 104 -22.76 -6.73 -3.70
CA GLU A 104 -21.73 -6.99 -4.71
C GLU A 104 -20.28 -6.81 -4.20
N TYR A 105 -20.08 -6.16 -3.05
CA TYR A 105 -18.76 -6.02 -2.45
C TYR A 105 -18.29 -7.30 -1.75
N ASP A 106 -19.21 -8.19 -1.40
CA ASP A 106 -18.91 -9.39 -0.62
C ASP A 106 -17.98 -10.32 -1.42
N GLY A 107 -16.87 -10.73 -0.79
CA GLY A 107 -15.85 -11.58 -1.42
C GLY A 107 -14.95 -10.88 -2.44
N ASN A 108 -15.15 -9.58 -2.70
CA ASN A 108 -14.35 -8.79 -3.65
C ASN A 108 -13.37 -7.84 -2.93
N ILE A 109 -12.43 -7.28 -3.69
CA ILE A 109 -11.47 -6.31 -3.16
C ILE A 109 -12.21 -4.99 -2.92
N VAL A 110 -12.10 -4.42 -1.73
CA VAL A 110 -12.67 -3.11 -1.40
C VAL A 110 -11.56 -2.12 -1.09
N LEU A 111 -11.47 -1.06 -1.88
CA LEU A 111 -10.57 0.07 -1.67
C LEU A 111 -11.33 1.21 -1.00
N ILE A 112 -10.98 1.52 0.25
CA ILE A 112 -11.57 2.63 1.00
C ILE A 112 -10.81 3.91 0.68
N GLU A 113 -11.44 4.82 -0.08
CA GLU A 113 -10.82 6.06 -0.51
C GLU A 113 -11.16 7.19 0.46
N THR A 114 -10.14 7.62 1.22
CA THR A 114 -10.28 8.61 2.30
C THR A 114 -9.74 10.00 1.91
N GLY A 115 -9.18 10.16 0.71
CA GLY A 115 -8.43 11.33 0.30
C GLY A 115 -7.02 11.43 0.91
N TRP A 116 -6.60 10.48 1.76
CA TRP A 116 -5.31 10.56 2.47
C TRP A 116 -4.10 10.51 1.55
N TRP A 117 -4.23 9.92 0.36
CA TRP A 117 -3.19 9.89 -0.65
C TRP A 117 -2.74 11.29 -1.12
N LYS A 118 -3.56 12.33 -0.90
CA LYS A 118 -3.21 13.73 -1.16
C LYS A 118 -2.18 14.27 -0.16
N LYS A 119 -2.03 13.62 1.00
CA LYS A 119 -1.04 13.95 2.03
C LYS A 119 0.17 13.02 1.87
N ARG A 120 1.32 13.59 1.55
CA ARG A 120 2.60 12.87 1.40
C ARG A 120 3.72 13.67 2.05
N ALA A 121 3.75 13.68 3.39
CA ALA A 121 4.75 14.38 4.17
C ALA A 121 5.13 13.58 5.42
N PHE A 122 6.34 13.83 5.95
CA PHE A 122 6.70 13.40 7.29
C PHE A 122 5.89 14.20 8.30
N THR A 123 4.76 13.67 8.77
CA THR A 123 4.04 14.27 9.87
C THR A 123 4.68 13.84 11.18
N LYS A 124 5.68 14.59 11.67
CA LYS A 124 5.94 14.62 13.11
C LYS A 124 4.81 15.42 13.76
N GLY A 125 4.06 14.80 14.67
CA GLY A 125 3.20 15.53 15.62
C GLY A 125 1.68 15.50 15.39
N ILE A 126 1.09 14.41 14.92
CA ILE A 126 -0.32 14.16 15.24
C ILE A 126 -0.33 13.23 16.46
N PRO A 127 -0.67 13.71 17.66
CA PRO A 127 -1.12 12.81 18.72
C PRO A 127 -2.46 12.24 18.24
N VAL A 128 -2.53 10.92 18.12
CA VAL A 128 -3.83 10.23 18.22
C VAL A 128 -4.39 10.43 19.62
#